data_AF-A0A9D1RIT1-F1
#
_entry.id   AF-A0A9D1RIT1-F1
#
_cell.length_a   1.000
_cell.length_b   1.000
_cell.length_c   1.000
_cell.angle_alpha   90.00
_cell.angle_beta   90.00
_cell.angle_gamma   90.00
#
_symmetry.space_group_name_H-M   'P 1'
#
loop_
_entity.id
_entity.type
_entity.pdbx_description
1 polymer ?
#
loop_
_entity_poly.entity_id
_entity_poly.type
_entity_poly.pdbx_seq_one_letter_code
_entity_poly.pdbx_strand_id
1 'polypeptide(L)' 'MDLIVFVPCCVDQFTPKTASNLIKLLEKLGHNVKYPSNQTCCGRLLYDNGNWNEAKE' A
#
# COMPACT_ATOMS: atom_id res chain seq x y z
N MET A 1 -5.62 -14.95 -10.50
CA MET A 1 -5.31 -15.00 -9.04
C MET A 1 -5.89 -13.76 -8.38
N ASP A 2 -6.52 -13.91 -7.23
CA ASP A 2 -7.04 -12.80 -6.43
C ASP A 2 -5.91 -12.13 -5.65
N LEU A 3 -5.80 -10.81 -5.76
CA LEU A 3 -4.77 -9.99 -5.12
C LEU A 3 -5.41 -8.92 -4.27
N ILE A 4 -4.85 -8.68 -3.08
CA ILE A 4 -5.17 -7.52 -2.24
C ILE A 4 -3.96 -6.60 -2.26
N VAL A 5 -4.15 -5.37 -2.74
CA VAL A 5 -3.07 -4.38 -2.87
C VAL A 5 -3.10 -3.45 -1.67
N PHE A 6 -1.98 -3.40 -0.94
CA PHE A 6 -1.72 -2.41 0.10
C PHE A 6 -0.93 -1.24 -0.49
N VAL A 7 -1.41 -0.01 -0.30
CA VAL A 7 -0.77 1.22 -0.74
C VAL A 7 -0.31 1.99 0.51
N PRO A 8 1.00 2.10 0.75
CA PRO A 8 1.51 2.90 1.86
C PRO A 8 1.06 4.37 1.75
N CYS A 9 0.81 5.01 2.90
CA CYS A 9 0.40 6.43 2.94
C CYS A 9 1.35 7.36 2.17
N CYS A 10 2.66 7.11 2.20
CA CYS A 10 3.62 7.89 1.43
C CYS A 10 3.40 7.76 -0.09
N VAL A 11 3.08 6.57 -0.59
CA VAL A 11 2.80 6.38 -2.02
C VAL A 11 1.50 7.10 -2.38
N ASP A 12 0.47 6.96 -1.57
CA ASP A 12 -0.83 7.61 -1.79
C ASP A 12 -0.72 9.14 -1.81
N GLN A 13 0.03 9.73 -0.87
CA GLN A 13 0.17 11.18 -0.75
C GLN A 13 1.15 11.79 -1.76
N PHE A 14 2.27 11.12 -2.05
CA PHE A 14 3.34 11.72 -2.86
C PHE A 14 3.37 11.20 -4.30
N THR A 15 2.95 9.96 -4.56
CA THR A 15 3.01 9.32 -5.89
C THR A 15 1.77 8.48 -6.22
N PRO A 16 0.55 9.02 -6.14
CA PRO A 16 -0.70 8.25 -6.31
C PRO A 16 -0.82 7.60 -7.70
N LYS A 17 -0.17 8.17 -8.72
CA LYS A 17 -0.09 7.58 -10.07
C LYS A 17 0.61 6.22 -10.06
N THR A 18 1.61 6.01 -9.20
CA THR A 18 2.31 4.73 -9.07
C THR A 18 1.36 3.63 -8.62
N ALA A 19 0.58 3.88 -7.56
CA ALA A 19 -0.41 2.93 -7.06
C ALA A 19 -1.48 2.59 -8.12
N SER A 20 -2.03 3.61 -8.78
CA SER A 20 -3.05 3.37 -9.83
C SER A 20 -2.49 2.63 -11.05
N ASN A 21 -1.23 2.87 -11.44
CA ASN A 21 -0.60 2.15 -12.54
C ASN A 21 -0.27 0.70 -12.19
N LEU A 22 0.12 0.42 -10.94
CA LEU A 22 0.29 -0.94 -10.43
C LEU A 22 -1.01 -1.74 -10.55
N ILE A 23 -2.13 -1.18 -10.08
CA ILE A 23 -3.45 -1.82 -10.16
C ILE A 23 -3.80 -2.13 -11.62
N LYS A 24 -3.71 -1.13 -12.51
CA LYS A 24 -3.96 -1.31 -13.95
C LYS A 24 -3.10 -2.38 -14.59
N LEU A 25 -1.83 -2.48 -14.19
CA LEU A 25 -0.91 -3.49 -14.70
C LEU A 25 -1.35 -4.89 -14.26
N LEU A 26 -1.68 -5.07 -12.97
CA LEU A 26 -2.14 -6.35 -12.42
C LEU A 26 -3.46 -6.80 -13.04
N GLU A 27 -4.41 -5.89 -13.24
CA GLU A 27 -5.66 -6.16 -13.94
C GLU A 27 -5.41 -6.58 -15.40
N LYS A 28 -4.52 -5.89 -16.11
CA LYS A 28 -4.12 -6.27 -17.49
C LYS A 28 -3.47 -7.63 -17.58
N LEU A 29 -2.79 -8.08 -16.53
CA LEU A 29 -2.21 -9.42 -16.44
C LEU A 29 -3.25 -10.51 -16.09
N GLY A 30 -4.53 -10.15 -15.95
CA GLY A 30 -5.62 -11.08 -15.67
C GLY A 30 -5.81 -11.39 -14.18
N HIS A 31 -5.27 -10.56 -13.28
CA HIS A 31 -5.52 -10.67 -11.85
C HIS A 31 -6.82 -9.98 -11.44
N ASN A 32 -7.52 -10.53 -10.46
CA ASN A 32 -8.62 -9.85 -9.79
C ASN A 32 -8.05 -9.04 -8.62
N VAL A 33 -8.06 -7.72 -8.72
CA VAL A 33 -7.37 -6.84 -7.77
C VAL A 33 -8.38 -6.16 -6.85
N LYS A 34 -8.18 -6.30 -5.54
CA LYS A 34 -8.95 -5.61 -4.51
C LYS A 34 -8.07 -4.56 -3.83
N TYR A 35 -8.62 -3.35 -3.71
CA TYR A 35 -8.05 -2.26 -2.93
C TYR A 35 -8.98 -1.94 -1.76
N PRO A 36 -8.69 -2.45 -0.54
CA PRO A 36 -9.51 -2.15 0.65
C PRO A 36 -9.46 -0.67 0.99
N SER A 37 -10.61 -0.05 1.28
CA SER A 37 -10.70 1.36 1.69
C SER A 37 -10.27 1.62 3.14
N ASN A 38 -10.16 0.57 3.95
CA ASN A 38 -9.83 0.62 5.37
C ASN A 38 -8.37 0.27 5.66
N GLN A 39 -7.44 0.58 4.74
CA GLN A 39 -6.02 0.38 4.97
C GLN A 39 -5.51 1.29 6.09
N THR A 40 -4.68 0.72 6.97
CA THR A 40 -4.07 1.42 8.09
C THR A 40 -2.59 1.69 7.85
N CYS A 41 -1.96 2.46 8.74
CA CYS A 41 -0.54 2.77 8.65
C CYS A 41 0.32 1.49 8.72
N CYS A 42 1.35 1.38 7.88
CA CYS A 42 2.32 0.28 7.94
C CYS A 42 3.44 0.47 8.97
N GLY A 43 3.43 1.57 9.73
CA GLY A 43 4.44 1.87 10.75
C GLY A 43 5.84 2.26 10.22
N ARG A 44 6.03 2.32 8.89
CA ARG A 44 7.38 2.46 8.30
C ARG A 44 8.16 3.69 8.78
N LEU A 45 7.51 4.85 8.85
CA LEU A 45 8.15 6.08 9.31
C LEU A 45 8.58 5.99 10.79
N LEU A 46 7.79 5.33 11.63
CA LEU A 46 8.14 5.12 13.04
C LEU A 46 9.31 4.15 13.16
N TYR A 47 9.27 3.06 12.38
CA TYR A 47 10.33 2.06 12.36
C TYR A 47 11.69 2.65 11.96
N ASP A 48 11.73 3.40 10.85
CA ASP A 48 12.97 4.02 10.34
C ASP A 48 13.55 5.06 11.31
N ASN A 49 12.72 5.67 12.17
CA ASN A 49 13.13 6.63 13.19
C ASN A 49 13.48 6.00 14.56
N GLY A 50 13.46 4.67 14.69
CA GLY A 50 13.80 3.99 15.94
C GLY A 50 12.64 3.76 16.92
N ASN A 51 11.43 4.20 16.58
CA ASN A 51 10.22 4.04 17.41
C ASN A 51 9.57 2.67 17.14
N TRP A 52 10.27 1.59 17.47
CA TRP A 52 9.91 0.24 17.05
C TRP A 52 8.71 -0.37 17.77
N ASN A 53 8.36 0.13 18.95
CA ASN A 53 7.19 -0.35 19.68
C ASN A 53 5.93 0.24 19.06
N GLU A 54 5.91 1.55 18.83
CA GLU A 54 4.83 2.28 18.19
C GLU A 54 4.66 1.87 16.72
N ALA A 55 5.72 1.43 16.04
CA ALA A 55 5.63 0.92 14.68
C ALA A 55 4.89 -0.43 14.55
N LYS A 56 4.73 -1.18 15.65
CA LYS A 56 4.07 -2.50 15.69
C LYS A 56 2.61 -2.43 16.11
N GLU A 57 2.19 -1.31 16.70
CA GLU A 57 0.80 -1.04 17.07
C GLU A 57 -0.06 -0.72 15.83
#